data_AF-A0A3D1QF21-F1
#
_entry.id   AF-A0A3D1QF21-F1
#
_cell.length_a   1.000
_cell.length_b   1.000
_cell.length_c   1.000
_cell.angle_alpha   90.00
_cell.angle_beta   90.00
_cell.angle_gamma   90.00
#
_symmetry.space_group_name_H-M   'P 1'
#
loop_
_entity.id
_entity.type
_entity.pdbx_description
1 polymer ?
#
loop_
_entity_poly.entity_id
_entity_poly.type
_entity_poly.pdbx_seq_one_letter_code
_entity_poly.pdbx_strand_id
1 'polypeptide(L)'
;MFFTFLHKDDVHYMDLSLIIQYPPQDVLFYYYDSFIKIPLDIYQQTSDLAKNGPRGRTPCKLWLDLWDSYLDAAEGVEALASNEYLNTIGPYYFPATNTRFYFTKDKPDSSQMLTVQDFTAICTLRETPVMLDEVSLYLKPKKNSKKSTRNRDDLLRDIEMCLLSLQEIEKLNRHQHYLQKLIEQRQAIISREDVLPPEPDNIPEKPFKPESTSKESLIPIPNLLMRSRKKYQEECSQYNHNMKVYLLRYREYEKACDRYKDTLEKWMQCGDDFRETCIQEINEAEAKLSNTRQMLSFYNSVISRSPVHGSYQDTKTLTTFKQYLETGRANDLQDCMNLFEEERHWHEIKASQERIENTIYFLQSSDEGLRFANEHIDRLLSKKQEVLESIHA
;
A
#
# COMPACT_ATOMS: atom_id res chain seq x y z
N MET A 1 6.16 4.75 4.06
CA MET A 1 7.27 3.95 3.48
C MET A 1 7.02 2.46 3.59
N PHE A 2 6.68 1.87 4.75
CA PHE A 2 6.24 0.45 4.79
C PHE A 2 4.98 0.16 3.98
N PHE A 3 4.12 1.16 3.80
CA PHE A 3 2.94 1.04 2.94
C PHE A 3 3.27 0.96 1.45
N THR A 4 4.53 1.13 1.01
CA THR A 4 4.92 0.83 -0.38
C THR A 4 4.94 -0.66 -0.67
N PHE A 5 4.97 -1.51 0.36
CA PHE A 5 4.70 -2.95 0.22
C PHE A 5 3.22 -3.24 -0.03
N LEU A 6 2.36 -2.25 0.24
CA LEU A 6 0.95 -2.30 -0.12
C LEU A 6 0.77 -1.58 -1.46
N HIS A 7 -0.16 -2.06 -2.28
CA HIS A 7 -0.60 -1.33 -3.47
C HIS A 7 -1.60 -0.22 -3.08
N LYS A 8 -1.22 0.64 -2.14
CA LYS A 8 -2.07 1.66 -1.53
C LYS A 8 -1.34 2.99 -1.39
N ASP A 9 -2.09 4.07 -1.59
CA ASP A 9 -1.60 5.44 -1.48
C ASP A 9 -1.99 6.04 -0.13
N ASP A 10 -1.03 6.68 0.54
CA ASP A 10 -1.27 7.55 1.71
C ASP A 10 -2.10 6.92 2.84
N VAL A 11 -1.66 5.74 3.31
CA VAL A 11 -2.38 4.92 4.30
C VAL A 11 -2.29 5.49 5.72
N HIS A 12 -3.12 6.48 6.03
CA HIS A 12 -3.18 7.12 7.35
C HIS A 12 -4.45 6.81 8.14
N TYR A 13 -5.42 6.10 7.55
CA TYR A 13 -6.65 5.74 8.23
C TYR A 13 -6.60 4.30 8.71
N MET A 14 -7.11 4.03 9.92
CA MET A 14 -7.22 2.67 10.43
C MET A 14 -8.62 2.11 10.25
N ASP A 15 -8.69 0.89 9.76
CA ASP A 15 -9.94 0.13 9.70
C ASP A 15 -10.24 -0.56 11.05
N LEU A 16 -11.52 -0.83 11.31
CA LEU A 16 -11.93 -1.50 12.54
C LEU A 16 -11.35 -2.92 12.66
N SER A 17 -11.21 -3.64 11.54
CA SER A 17 -10.66 -5.00 11.55
C SER A 17 -9.23 -5.05 12.10
N LEU A 18 -8.44 -4.01 11.84
CA LEU A 18 -7.08 -3.85 12.37
C LEU A 18 -7.11 -3.69 13.88
N ILE A 19 -7.94 -2.77 14.39
CA ILE A 19 -8.06 -2.43 15.81
C ILE A 19 -8.53 -3.63 16.65
N ILE A 20 -9.40 -4.46 16.09
CA ILE A 20 -9.90 -5.67 16.76
C ILE A 20 -8.79 -6.70 16.95
N GLN A 21 -7.87 -6.83 15.99
CA GLN A 21 -6.91 -7.93 15.97
C GLN A 21 -5.54 -7.55 16.54
N TYR A 22 -5.10 -6.31 16.39
CA TYR A 22 -3.74 -5.90 16.74
C TYR A 22 -3.69 -4.83 17.82
N PRO A 23 -2.79 -4.97 18.82
CA PRO A 23 -2.61 -3.99 19.86
C PRO A 23 -1.94 -2.70 19.31
N PRO A 24 -2.08 -1.56 20.00
CA PRO A 24 -1.52 -0.30 19.54
C PRO A 24 0.00 -0.34 19.31
N GLN A 25 0.74 -1.04 20.18
CA GLN A 25 2.20 -1.08 20.10
C GLN A 25 2.70 -1.65 18.76
N ASP A 26 2.05 -2.70 18.26
CA ASP A 26 2.43 -3.34 17.00
C ASP A 26 2.16 -2.43 15.81
N VAL A 27 1.04 -1.71 15.83
CA VAL A 27 0.67 -0.81 14.74
C VAL A 27 1.52 0.46 14.76
N LEU A 28 1.75 1.06 15.93
CA LEU A 28 2.50 2.30 16.08
C LEU A 28 3.97 2.17 15.69
N PHE A 29 4.54 0.97 15.77
CA PHE A 29 5.88 0.66 15.23
C PHE A 29 6.04 1.12 13.75
N TYR A 30 4.99 1.01 12.94
CA TYR A 30 5.02 1.39 11.52
C TYR A 30 4.65 2.87 11.28
N TYR A 31 4.06 3.54 12.26
CA TYR A 31 3.73 4.98 12.25
C TYR A 31 4.72 5.84 13.05
N TYR A 32 5.93 5.32 13.23
CA TYR A 32 7.02 6.01 13.90
C TYR A 32 7.40 7.30 13.16
N ASP A 33 7.43 8.43 13.88
CA ASP A 33 7.59 9.79 13.35
C ASP A 33 6.57 10.14 12.24
N SER A 34 5.31 9.79 12.47
CA SER A 34 4.22 9.92 11.49
C SER A 34 2.89 10.34 12.14
N PHE A 35 1.78 10.19 11.42
CA PHE A 35 0.44 10.49 11.92
C PHE A 35 -0.59 9.44 11.50
N ILE A 36 -1.67 9.36 12.26
CA ILE A 36 -2.81 8.48 12.04
C ILE A 36 -4.10 9.30 12.19
N LYS A 37 -5.08 9.01 11.33
CA LYS A 37 -6.45 9.55 11.39
C LYS A 37 -7.41 8.44 11.80
N ILE A 38 -8.23 8.73 12.80
CA ILE A 38 -9.25 7.83 13.34
C ILE A 38 -10.62 8.36 12.94
N PRO A 39 -11.34 7.67 12.05
CA PRO A 39 -12.73 8.00 11.78
C PRO A 39 -13.59 7.89 13.04
N LEU A 40 -14.54 8.81 13.21
CA LEU A 40 -15.38 8.89 14.41
C LEU A 40 -16.23 7.63 14.62
N ASP A 41 -16.72 7.04 13.54
CA ASP A 41 -17.46 5.78 13.55
C ASP A 41 -16.60 4.60 14.01
N ILE A 42 -15.32 4.59 13.66
CA ILE A 42 -14.36 3.57 14.11
C ILE A 42 -14.08 3.72 15.62
N TYR A 43 -13.89 4.95 16.10
CA TYR A 43 -13.75 5.22 17.54
C TYR A 43 -14.98 4.75 18.33
N GLN A 44 -16.19 5.10 17.86
CA GLN A 44 -17.45 4.71 18.51
C GLN A 44 -17.61 3.18 18.57
N GLN A 45 -17.40 2.50 17.44
CA GLN A 45 -17.45 1.03 17.38
C GLN A 45 -16.40 0.39 18.29
N THR A 46 -15.19 0.94 18.35
CA THR A 46 -14.13 0.46 19.26
C THR A 46 -14.52 0.64 20.72
N SER A 47 -15.07 1.80 21.09
CA SER A 47 -15.60 2.07 22.44
C SER A 47 -16.68 1.06 22.82
N ASP A 48 -17.63 0.79 21.93
CA ASP A 48 -18.71 -0.15 22.17
C ASP A 48 -18.20 -1.58 22.33
N LEU A 49 -17.25 -2.01 21.49
CA LEU A 49 -16.60 -3.32 21.59
C LEU A 49 -15.74 -3.44 22.85
N ALA A 50 -15.07 -2.38 23.28
CA ALA A 50 -14.27 -2.38 24.49
C ALA A 50 -15.14 -2.47 25.75
N LYS A 51 -16.27 -1.76 25.79
CA LYS A 51 -17.21 -1.74 26.93
C LYS A 51 -18.06 -3.00 27.03
N ASN A 52 -18.57 -3.49 25.90
CA ASN A 52 -19.50 -4.62 25.84
C ASN A 52 -18.84 -5.97 25.49
N GLY A 53 -17.56 -5.96 25.12
CA GLY A 53 -16.83 -7.14 24.68
C GLY A 53 -16.36 -8.07 25.81
N PRO A 54 -15.52 -9.07 25.48
CA PRO A 54 -15.03 -10.06 26.43
C PRO A 54 -14.33 -9.41 27.64
N ARG A 55 -14.45 -10.04 28.81
CA ARG A 55 -13.68 -9.67 30.01
C ARG A 55 -12.20 -10.02 29.79
N GLY A 56 -11.30 -9.13 30.20
CA GLY A 56 -9.85 -9.26 29.97
C GLY A 56 -9.27 -8.13 29.12
N ARG A 57 -7.95 -8.18 28.89
CA ARG A 57 -7.17 -7.22 28.10
C ARG A 57 -7.27 -7.59 26.61
N THR A 58 -8.08 -6.86 25.85
CA THR A 58 -8.28 -7.06 24.40
C THR A 58 -7.66 -5.90 23.62
N PRO A 59 -7.34 -6.07 22.32
CA PRO A 59 -6.84 -4.99 21.48
C PRO A 59 -7.71 -3.73 21.50
N CYS A 60 -9.04 -3.86 21.37
CA CYS A 60 -9.96 -2.71 21.44
C CYS A 60 -9.85 -1.94 22.77
N LYS A 61 -9.68 -2.63 23.90
CA LYS A 61 -9.49 -1.97 25.20
C LYS A 61 -8.15 -1.26 25.29
N LEU A 62 -7.09 -1.87 24.75
CA LEU A 62 -5.78 -1.21 24.70
C LEU A 62 -5.80 0.06 23.84
N TRP A 63 -6.51 0.02 22.71
CA TRP A 63 -6.72 1.20 21.87
C TRP A 63 -7.55 2.26 22.58
N LEU A 64 -8.65 1.88 23.24
CA LEU A 64 -9.48 2.82 23.99
C LEU A 64 -8.72 3.43 25.18
N ASP A 65 -7.97 2.62 25.94
CA ASP A 65 -7.12 3.10 27.04
C ASP A 65 -6.06 4.09 26.54
N LEU A 66 -5.45 3.81 25.38
CA LEU A 66 -4.51 4.74 24.74
C LEU A 66 -5.19 6.08 24.39
N TRP A 67 -6.36 6.05 23.75
CA TRP A 67 -7.04 7.27 23.33
C TRP A 67 -7.64 8.06 24.50
N ASP A 68 -8.33 7.38 25.41
CA ASP A 68 -9.10 8.04 26.47
C ASP A 68 -8.23 8.35 27.69
N SER A 69 -7.35 7.43 28.10
CA SER A 69 -6.58 7.61 29.35
C SER A 69 -5.20 8.20 29.12
N TYR A 70 -4.51 7.82 28.03
CA TYR A 70 -3.15 8.30 27.78
C TYR A 70 -3.13 9.61 26.97
N LEU A 71 -3.94 9.70 25.91
CA LEU A 71 -4.04 10.90 25.08
C LEU A 71 -5.06 11.92 25.59
N ASP A 72 -5.93 11.53 26.54
CA ASP A 72 -7.02 12.36 27.07
C ASP A 72 -7.93 12.92 25.96
N ALA A 73 -8.28 12.07 25.00
CA ALA A 73 -9.02 12.47 23.80
C ALA A 73 -10.55 12.44 23.97
N ALA A 74 -11.06 11.73 24.97
CA ALA A 74 -12.49 11.39 25.10
C ALA A 74 -13.42 12.63 25.03
N GLU A 75 -13.15 13.68 25.83
CA GLU A 75 -13.96 14.90 25.83
C GLU A 75 -13.90 15.62 24.47
N GLY A 76 -12.72 15.64 23.84
CA GLY A 76 -12.54 16.22 22.51
C GLY A 76 -13.34 15.49 21.44
N VAL A 77 -13.35 14.16 21.49
CA VAL A 77 -14.08 13.32 20.53
C VAL A 77 -15.60 13.47 20.72
N GLU A 78 -16.09 13.59 21.96
CA GLU A 78 -17.50 13.91 22.23
C GLU A 78 -17.90 15.29 21.70
N ALA A 79 -17.03 16.29 21.89
CA ALA A 79 -17.22 17.63 21.33
C ALA A 79 -17.20 17.62 19.79
N LEU A 80 -16.35 16.80 19.16
CA LEU A 80 -16.35 16.61 17.72
C LEU A 80 -17.68 16.00 17.27
N ALA A 81 -18.15 14.93 17.91
CA ALA A 81 -19.40 14.25 17.53
C ALA A 81 -20.61 15.19 17.55
N SER A 82 -20.70 16.05 18.57
CA SER A 82 -21.81 17.00 18.76
C SER A 82 -21.74 18.28 17.91
N ASN A 83 -20.57 18.62 17.36
CA ASN A 83 -20.36 19.90 16.67
C ASN A 83 -20.42 19.77 15.15
N GLU A 84 -21.42 20.38 14.50
CA GLU A 84 -21.61 20.34 13.03
C GLU A 84 -20.51 21.05 12.23
N TYR A 85 -19.73 21.93 12.84
CA TYR A 85 -18.78 22.82 12.16
C TYR A 85 -17.31 22.38 12.28
N LEU A 86 -17.05 21.38 13.13
CA LEU A 86 -15.76 20.71 13.28
C LEU A 86 -15.79 19.36 12.55
N ASN A 87 -14.83 19.18 11.64
CA ASN A 87 -14.64 17.92 10.93
C ASN A 87 -13.52 17.07 11.53
N THR A 88 -12.50 17.71 12.10
CA THR A 88 -11.31 17.03 12.63
C THR A 88 -10.84 17.73 13.90
N ILE A 89 -10.33 16.96 14.86
CA ILE A 89 -9.66 17.44 16.08
C ILE A 89 -8.25 16.82 16.18
N GLY A 90 -7.38 17.47 16.95
CA GLY A 90 -5.98 17.11 17.09
C GLY A 90 -5.03 18.09 16.40
N PRO A 91 -3.71 17.80 16.37
CA PRO A 91 -3.11 16.53 16.79
C PRO A 91 -3.15 16.29 18.32
N TYR A 92 -3.28 15.02 18.68
CA TYR A 92 -2.87 14.47 19.97
C TYR A 92 -1.53 13.76 19.78
N TYR A 93 -0.60 13.92 20.72
CA TYR A 93 0.77 13.44 20.53
C TYR A 93 1.05 12.22 21.38
N PHE A 94 1.67 11.21 20.77
CA PHE A 94 2.21 10.04 21.45
C PHE A 94 3.76 10.08 21.37
N PRO A 95 4.44 10.55 22.44
CA PRO A 95 5.88 10.81 22.39
C PRO A 95 6.74 9.59 22.07
N ALA A 96 6.39 8.40 22.58
CA ALA A 96 7.25 7.22 22.48
C ALA A 96 7.58 6.80 21.03
N THR A 97 6.71 7.09 20.07
CA THR A 97 6.97 6.87 18.63
C THR A 97 6.86 8.15 17.82
N ASN A 98 6.79 9.32 18.46
CA ASN A 98 6.48 10.61 17.86
C ASN A 98 5.27 10.57 16.90
N THR A 99 4.25 9.79 17.24
CA THR A 99 3.07 9.60 16.40
C THR A 99 1.98 10.60 16.77
N ARG A 100 1.38 11.25 15.77
CA ARG A 100 0.23 12.14 15.95
C ARG A 100 -1.08 11.44 15.65
N PHE A 101 -2.09 11.72 16.46
CA PHE A 101 -3.44 11.22 16.29
C PHE A 101 -4.40 12.36 15.97
N TYR A 102 -5.23 12.14 14.96
CA TYR A 102 -6.34 13.01 14.61
C TYR A 102 -7.62 12.20 14.65
N PHE A 103 -8.71 12.78 15.15
CA PHE A 103 -10.04 12.17 15.05
C PHE A 103 -10.85 12.97 14.04
N THR A 104 -11.51 12.30 13.11
CA THR A 104 -12.19 12.96 11.99
C THR A 104 -13.55 12.36 11.67
N LYS A 105 -14.44 13.18 11.11
CA LYS A 105 -15.73 12.77 10.54
C LYS A 105 -15.63 12.30 9.09
N ASP A 106 -14.45 12.45 8.48
CA ASP A 106 -14.22 12.04 7.11
C ASP A 106 -14.41 10.53 6.95
N LYS A 107 -14.97 10.14 5.82
CA LYS A 107 -15.07 8.74 5.40
C LYS A 107 -13.98 8.50 4.35
N PRO A 108 -12.86 7.85 4.71
CA PRO A 108 -11.78 7.64 3.77
C PRO A 108 -12.15 6.55 2.75
N ASP A 109 -11.50 6.60 1.59
CA ASP A 109 -11.61 5.55 0.59
C ASP A 109 -10.90 4.27 1.05
N SER A 110 -11.28 3.12 0.49
CA SER A 110 -10.70 1.82 0.83
C SER A 110 -9.19 1.72 0.54
N SER A 111 -8.68 2.53 -0.40
CA SER A 111 -7.26 2.64 -0.72
C SER A 111 -6.45 3.35 0.37
N GLN A 112 -7.08 4.20 1.20
CA GLN A 112 -6.42 4.99 2.25
C GLN A 112 -6.50 4.33 3.63
N MET A 113 -7.30 3.27 3.76
CA MET A 113 -7.48 2.51 5.00
C MET A 113 -6.47 1.35 5.12
N LEU A 114 -5.87 1.21 6.30
CA LEU A 114 -5.08 0.05 6.69
C LEU A 114 -6.00 -1.01 7.29
N THR A 115 -6.20 -2.11 6.55
CA THR A 115 -7.00 -3.25 7.00
C THR A 115 -6.14 -4.28 7.72
N VAL A 116 -6.79 -5.25 8.37
CA VAL A 116 -6.10 -6.42 8.92
C VAL A 116 -5.29 -7.16 7.86
N GLN A 117 -5.81 -7.35 6.64
CA GLN A 117 -5.11 -8.13 5.60
C GLN A 117 -3.81 -7.45 5.17
N ASP A 118 -3.86 -6.12 5.02
CA ASP A 118 -2.70 -5.31 4.71
C ASP A 118 -1.64 -5.42 5.82
N PHE A 119 -2.08 -5.30 7.07
CA PHE A 119 -1.18 -5.34 8.21
C PHE A 119 -0.57 -6.73 8.42
N THR A 120 -1.34 -7.80 8.22
CA THR A 120 -0.83 -9.17 8.21
C THR A 120 0.25 -9.33 7.14
N ALA A 121 0.03 -8.82 5.93
CA ALA A 121 1.05 -8.88 4.87
C ALA A 121 2.35 -8.19 5.30
N ILE A 122 2.28 -7.02 5.94
CA ILE A 122 3.46 -6.32 6.47
C ILE A 122 4.13 -7.14 7.58
N CYS A 123 3.36 -7.70 8.51
CA CYS A 123 3.87 -8.52 9.61
C CYS A 123 4.61 -9.77 9.11
N THR A 124 4.11 -10.43 8.06
CA THR A 124 4.81 -11.60 7.47
C THR A 124 6.19 -11.24 6.92
N LEU A 125 6.41 -10.00 6.48
CA LEU A 125 7.73 -9.53 6.03
C LEU A 125 8.70 -9.29 7.19
N ARG A 126 8.19 -9.07 8.41
CA ARG A 126 9.01 -8.87 9.62
C ARG A 126 9.55 -10.18 10.18
N GLU A 127 8.86 -11.29 9.95
CA GLU A 127 9.26 -12.61 10.43
C GLU A 127 10.56 -13.06 9.76
N THR A 128 11.57 -13.37 10.57
CA THR A 128 12.86 -13.86 10.06
C THR A 128 12.69 -15.30 9.56
N PRO A 129 12.94 -15.57 8.27
CA PRO A 129 12.86 -16.93 7.74
C PRO A 129 13.87 -17.85 8.44
N VAL A 130 13.48 -19.10 8.65
CA VAL A 130 14.35 -20.11 9.26
C VAL A 130 15.07 -20.89 8.16
N MET A 131 16.36 -21.16 8.35
CA MET A 131 17.13 -21.99 7.42
C MET A 131 16.58 -23.41 7.40
N LEU A 132 16.33 -23.96 6.21
CA LEU A 132 15.87 -25.33 6.07
C LEU A 132 17.01 -26.32 6.35
N ASP A 133 16.79 -27.23 7.31
CA ASP A 133 17.74 -28.26 7.69
C ASP A 133 18.14 -29.15 6.49
N GLU A 134 17.19 -29.44 5.60
CA GLU A 134 17.38 -30.27 4.42
C GLU A 134 18.46 -29.71 3.47
N VAL A 135 18.45 -28.40 3.26
CA VAL A 135 19.44 -27.69 2.45
C VAL A 135 20.80 -27.68 3.14
N SER A 136 20.83 -27.47 4.46
CA SER A 136 22.05 -27.53 5.25
C SER A 136 22.72 -28.91 5.18
N LEU A 137 21.91 -29.99 5.21
CA LEU A 137 22.36 -31.37 5.10
C LEU A 137 22.84 -31.70 3.69
N TYR A 138 22.18 -31.18 2.66
CA TYR A 138 22.57 -31.37 1.26
C TYR A 138 23.97 -30.81 0.96
N LEU A 139 24.32 -29.65 1.54
CA LEU A 139 25.63 -29.01 1.31
C LEU A 139 26.80 -29.63 2.08
N LYS A 140 26.55 -30.53 3.06
CA LYS A 140 27.61 -31.18 3.82
C LYS A 140 28.47 -32.07 2.90
N PRO A 141 29.80 -31.91 2.91
CA PRO A 141 30.67 -32.70 2.05
C PRO A 141 30.59 -34.19 2.44
N LYS A 142 30.16 -35.04 1.51
CA LYS A 142 30.21 -36.49 1.69
C LYS A 142 31.67 -36.94 1.63
N LYS A 143 32.20 -37.48 2.72
CA LYS A 143 33.61 -37.88 2.91
C LYS A 143 34.16 -38.90 1.88
N ASN A 144 33.37 -39.43 0.93
CA ASN A 144 33.78 -40.50 0.02
C ASN A 144 33.10 -40.50 -1.37
N SER A 145 32.77 -39.35 -1.98
CA SER A 145 32.23 -39.38 -3.36
C SER A 145 33.36 -39.44 -4.40
N LYS A 146 33.76 -40.66 -4.79
CA LYS A 146 34.34 -40.85 -6.14
C LYS A 146 33.36 -40.29 -7.17
N LYS A 147 33.86 -39.74 -8.28
CA LYS A 147 33.07 -39.25 -9.44
C LYS A 147 32.22 -40.38 -10.04
N SER A 148 31.11 -40.71 -9.39
CA SER A 148 30.07 -41.56 -9.94
C SER A 148 29.26 -40.73 -10.91
N THR A 149 28.92 -41.29 -12.07
CA THR A 149 27.87 -40.77 -12.94
C THR A 149 26.61 -40.60 -12.08
N ARG A 150 26.04 -39.39 -12.05
CA ARG A 150 24.82 -39.11 -11.27
C ARG A 150 23.68 -39.91 -11.87
N ASN A 151 22.94 -40.64 -11.04
CA ASN A 151 21.77 -41.38 -11.50
C ASN A 151 20.55 -40.43 -11.61
N ARG A 152 19.46 -40.92 -12.19
CA ARG A 152 18.20 -40.15 -12.35
C ARG A 152 17.68 -39.62 -11.00
N ASP A 153 17.79 -40.42 -9.94
CA ASP A 153 17.28 -40.04 -8.61
C ASP A 153 18.16 -38.97 -7.94
N ASP A 154 19.48 -38.97 -8.20
CA ASP A 154 20.42 -37.91 -7.80
C ASP A 154 20.06 -36.61 -8.52
N LEU A 155 19.76 -36.65 -9.83
CA LEU A 155 19.33 -35.49 -10.61
C LEU A 155 17.99 -34.92 -10.11
N LEU A 156 17.02 -35.80 -9.80
CA LEU A 156 15.74 -35.39 -9.21
C LEU A 156 15.95 -34.69 -7.88
N ARG A 157 16.81 -35.23 -7.01
CA ARG A 157 17.15 -34.61 -5.73
C ARG A 157 17.85 -33.27 -5.90
N ASP A 158 18.76 -33.14 -6.87
CA ASP A 158 19.45 -31.88 -7.16
C ASP A 158 18.47 -30.81 -7.64
N ILE A 159 17.54 -31.16 -8.53
CA ILE A 159 16.50 -30.26 -9.04
C ILE A 159 15.55 -29.84 -7.91
N GLU A 160 15.13 -30.78 -7.06
CA GLU A 160 14.28 -30.48 -5.90
C GLU A 160 14.95 -29.51 -4.92
N MET A 161 16.23 -29.71 -4.64
CA MET A 161 17.01 -28.80 -3.79
C MET A 161 17.18 -27.42 -4.43
N CYS A 162 17.32 -27.33 -5.76
CA CYS A 162 17.34 -26.06 -6.47
C CYS A 162 15.98 -25.34 -6.39
N LEU A 163 14.87 -26.05 -6.60
CA LEU A 163 13.52 -25.51 -6.50
C LEU A 163 13.23 -24.97 -5.09
N LEU A 164 13.54 -25.75 -4.05
CA LEU A 164 13.42 -25.32 -2.66
C LEU A 164 14.29 -24.08 -2.38
N SER A 165 15.53 -24.09 -2.85
CA SER A 165 16.45 -22.96 -2.66
C SER A 165 15.95 -21.67 -3.34
N LEU A 166 15.38 -21.77 -4.55
CA LEU A 166 14.81 -20.62 -5.26
C LEU A 166 13.60 -20.02 -4.52
N GLN A 167 12.71 -20.87 -4.01
CA GLN A 167 11.56 -20.43 -3.22
C GLN A 167 11.99 -19.70 -1.94
N GLU A 168 12.98 -20.24 -1.22
CA GLU A 168 13.50 -19.61 -0.01
C GLU A 168 14.30 -18.34 -0.30
N ILE A 169 15.03 -18.26 -1.42
CA ILE A 169 15.69 -17.03 -1.87
C ILE A 169 14.67 -15.92 -2.11
N GLU A 170 13.53 -16.22 -2.71
CA GLU A 170 12.47 -15.21 -2.93
C GLU A 170 11.95 -14.65 -1.59
N LYS A 171 11.65 -15.51 -0.62
CA LYS A 171 11.22 -15.11 0.73
C LYS A 171 12.29 -14.27 1.43
N LEU A 172 13.55 -14.71 1.40
CA LEU A 172 14.67 -14.00 2.01
C LEU A 172 14.91 -12.65 1.35
N ASN A 173 14.76 -12.53 0.03
CA ASN A 173 14.90 -11.25 -0.66
C ASN A 173 13.81 -10.26 -0.24
N ARG A 174 12.55 -10.72 -0.08
CA ARG A 174 11.46 -9.88 0.43
C ARG A 174 11.72 -9.43 1.86
N HIS A 175 12.16 -10.33 2.74
CA HIS A 175 12.55 -10.00 4.13
C HIS A 175 13.74 -9.03 4.17
N GLN A 176 14.77 -9.25 3.34
CA GLN A 176 15.92 -8.36 3.23
C GLN A 176 15.49 -6.95 2.81
N HIS A 177 14.60 -6.85 1.82
CA HIS A 177 14.09 -5.55 1.37
C HIS A 177 13.31 -4.83 2.48
N TYR A 178 12.50 -5.57 3.24
CA TYR A 178 11.81 -5.04 4.42
C TYR A 178 12.81 -4.49 5.47
N LEU A 179 13.84 -5.26 5.83
CA LEU A 179 14.86 -4.82 6.80
C LEU A 179 15.61 -3.57 6.32
N GLN A 180 15.95 -3.51 5.03
CA GLN A 180 16.58 -2.33 4.43
C GLN A 180 15.68 -1.09 4.56
N LYS A 181 14.39 -1.22 4.28
CA LYS A 181 13.43 -0.11 4.42
C LYS A 181 13.27 0.34 5.86
N LEU A 182 13.28 -0.59 6.82
CA LEU A 182 13.28 -0.26 8.24
C LEU A 182 14.52 0.55 8.64
N ILE A 183 15.70 0.08 8.25
CA ILE A 183 16.98 0.75 8.53
C ILE A 183 16.98 2.15 7.89
N GLU A 184 16.63 2.26 6.61
CA GLU A 184 16.54 3.54 5.89
C GLU A 184 15.64 4.54 6.63
N GLN A 185 14.44 4.12 7.07
CA GLN A 185 13.52 5.00 7.78
C GLN A 185 14.08 5.47 9.13
N ARG A 186 14.65 4.57 9.94
CA ARG A 186 15.20 4.93 11.26
C ARG A 186 16.46 5.78 11.15
N GLN A 187 17.33 5.49 10.18
CA GLN A 187 18.51 6.30 9.89
C GLN A 187 18.10 7.71 9.43
N ALA A 188 17.06 7.83 8.60
CA ALA A 188 16.55 9.13 8.18
C ALA A 188 16.09 9.98 9.39
N ILE A 189 15.48 9.36 10.40
CA ILE A 189 15.09 10.05 11.65
C ILE A 189 16.33 10.50 12.43
N ILE A 190 17.28 9.60 12.68
CA ILE A 190 18.49 9.91 13.45
C ILE A 190 19.33 11.00 12.78
N SER A 191 19.38 11.01 11.45
CA SER A 191 20.16 11.98 10.67
C SER A 191 19.67 13.42 10.77
N ARG A 192 18.45 13.64 11.28
CA ARG A 192 17.92 14.99 11.53
C ARG A 192 18.53 15.56 12.81
N GLU A 193 19.05 16.79 12.70
CA GLU A 193 19.71 17.51 13.80
C GLU A 193 18.77 17.62 15.02
N ASP A 194 17.56 18.13 14.82
CA ASP A 194 16.55 18.27 15.88
C ASP A 194 15.25 17.53 15.51
N VAL A 195 15.15 16.26 15.91
CA VAL A 195 13.87 15.54 15.87
C VAL A 195 13.01 16.05 17.02
N LEU A 196 11.99 16.83 16.68
CA LEU A 196 10.97 17.32 17.59
C LEU A 196 9.59 16.83 17.11
N PRO A 197 8.62 16.74 18.01
CA PRO A 197 7.23 16.67 17.61
C PRO A 197 6.92 17.84 16.67
N PRO A 198 6.24 17.59 15.54
CA PRO A 198 5.92 18.66 14.60
C PRO A 198 4.80 19.54 15.15
N GLU A 199 4.79 20.81 14.75
CA GLU A 199 3.75 21.76 15.15
C GLU A 199 2.36 21.37 14.62
N PRO A 200 1.27 21.84 15.26
CA PRO A 200 -0.09 21.67 14.75
C PRO A 200 -0.24 22.26 13.34
N ASP A 201 -0.76 21.46 12.41
CA ASP A 201 -0.85 21.76 10.97
C ASP A 201 -2.21 22.34 10.53
N ASN A 202 -3.22 22.26 11.38
CA ASN A 202 -4.60 22.62 11.05
C ASN A 202 -4.95 24.11 11.35
N ILE A 203 -4.10 25.05 10.92
CA ILE A 203 -4.38 26.50 11.12
C ILE A 203 -5.60 26.91 10.29
N PRO A 204 -6.71 27.38 10.91
CA PRO A 204 -7.89 27.78 10.16
C PRO A 204 -7.66 29.10 9.41
N GLU A 205 -8.17 29.19 8.18
CA GLU A 205 -8.12 30.43 7.41
C GLU A 205 -9.18 31.42 7.87
N LYS A 206 -8.76 32.66 8.14
CA LYS A 206 -9.67 33.73 8.56
C LYS A 206 -10.54 34.20 7.39
N PRO A 207 -11.88 34.22 7.53
CA PRO A 207 -12.76 34.71 6.49
C PRO A 207 -12.52 36.18 6.14
N PHE A 208 -12.58 36.52 4.85
CA PHE A 208 -12.46 37.89 4.37
C PHE A 208 -13.76 38.66 4.53
N LYS A 209 -13.67 39.86 5.09
CA LYS A 209 -14.82 40.76 5.20
C LYS A 209 -15.24 41.21 3.80
N PRO A 210 -16.52 41.10 3.43
CA PRO A 210 -16.99 41.57 2.13
C PRO A 210 -16.75 43.08 2.00
N GLU A 211 -16.21 43.49 0.86
CA GLU A 211 -15.99 44.89 0.55
C GLU A 211 -17.33 45.60 0.38
N SER A 212 -17.49 46.75 1.03
CA SER A 212 -18.67 47.58 0.78
C SER A 212 -18.69 47.97 -0.68
N THR A 213 -19.79 47.71 -1.38
CA THR A 213 -20.05 48.15 -2.75
C THR A 213 -20.29 49.66 -2.78
N SER A 214 -19.31 50.44 -2.36
CA SER A 214 -19.21 51.89 -2.59
C SER A 214 -18.35 52.12 -3.83
N LYS A 215 -18.75 51.54 -4.97
CA LYS A 215 -18.29 52.05 -6.26
C LYS A 215 -19.35 53.00 -6.77
N GLU A 216 -18.99 54.28 -6.72
CA GLU A 216 -19.69 55.43 -7.30
C GLU A 216 -20.06 55.14 -8.76
N SER A 217 -21.21 54.51 -8.97
CA SER A 217 -21.78 54.41 -10.30
C SER A 217 -22.53 55.71 -10.55
N LEU A 218 -22.01 56.52 -11.46
CA LEU A 218 -22.52 57.86 -11.84
C LEU A 218 -24.00 57.88 -12.30
N ILE A 219 -24.64 56.72 -12.44
CA ILE A 219 -26.05 56.58 -12.85
C ILE A 219 -26.75 55.62 -11.87
N PRO A 220 -27.65 56.12 -11.01
CA PRO A 220 -28.39 55.28 -10.07
C PRO A 220 -29.53 54.57 -10.80
N ILE A 221 -29.37 53.27 -11.08
CA ILE A 221 -30.48 52.41 -11.52
C ILE A 221 -31.06 51.75 -10.25
N PRO A 222 -32.27 52.14 -9.80
CA PRO A 222 -32.81 51.74 -8.48
C PRO A 222 -32.87 50.23 -8.25
N ASN A 223 -33.22 49.47 -9.29
CA ASN A 223 -33.36 48.01 -9.23
C ASN A 223 -32.01 47.28 -9.13
N LEU A 224 -30.94 47.83 -9.71
CA LEU A 224 -29.59 47.25 -9.61
C LEU A 224 -28.96 47.53 -8.23
N LEU A 225 -29.23 48.71 -7.65
CA LEU A 225 -28.79 49.07 -6.30
C LEU A 225 -29.51 48.25 -5.21
N MET A 226 -30.80 47.94 -5.39
CA MET A 226 -31.53 47.04 -4.49
C MET A 226 -30.99 45.60 -4.54
N ARG A 227 -30.70 45.09 -5.74
CA ARG A 227 -30.09 43.76 -5.92
C ARG A 227 -28.66 43.69 -5.35
N SER A 228 -27.83 44.72 -5.57
CA SER A 228 -26.47 44.76 -5.01
C SER A 228 -26.47 44.86 -3.49
N ARG A 229 -27.36 45.66 -2.90
CA ARG A 229 -27.54 45.74 -1.44
C ARG A 229 -28.01 44.41 -0.84
N LYS A 230 -28.98 43.74 -1.47
CA LYS A 230 -29.44 42.41 -1.02
C LYS A 230 -28.30 41.38 -1.08
N LYS A 231 -27.54 41.36 -2.18
CA LYS A 231 -26.36 40.49 -2.34
C LYS A 231 -25.28 40.78 -1.29
N TYR A 232 -24.96 42.05 -1.04
CA TYR A 232 -24.01 42.45 0.01
C TYR A 232 -24.49 42.05 1.41
N GLN A 233 -25.79 42.13 1.69
CA GLN A 233 -26.38 41.69 2.96
C GLN A 233 -26.28 40.17 3.14
N GLU A 234 -26.53 39.40 2.08
CA GLU A 234 -26.32 37.94 2.05
C GLU A 234 -24.83 37.59 2.27
N GLU A 235 -23.91 38.28 1.58
CA GLU A 235 -22.46 38.12 1.77
C GLU A 235 -22.02 38.47 3.20
N CYS A 236 -22.59 39.51 3.80
CA CYS A 236 -22.34 39.87 5.21
C CYS A 236 -22.87 38.81 6.18
N SER A 237 -24.04 38.23 5.90
CA SER A 237 -24.61 37.13 6.70
C SER A 237 -23.73 35.87 6.60
N GLN A 238 -23.29 35.52 5.39
CA GLN A 238 -22.39 34.39 5.15
C GLN A 238 -21.03 34.62 5.83
N TYR A 239 -20.48 35.83 5.76
CA TYR A 239 -19.26 36.19 6.49
C TYR A 239 -19.42 36.01 8.00
N ASN A 240 -20.52 36.48 8.59
CA ASN A 240 -20.77 36.31 10.02
C ASN A 240 -20.88 34.83 10.42
N HIS A 241 -21.51 34.00 9.59
CA HIS A 241 -21.55 32.55 9.79
C HIS A 241 -20.15 31.93 9.70
N ASN A 242 -19.43 32.20 8.61
CA ASN A 242 -18.06 31.71 8.40
C ASN A 242 -17.11 32.17 9.52
N MET A 243 -17.29 33.38 10.06
CA MET A 243 -16.51 33.89 11.17
C MET A 243 -16.78 33.11 12.46
N LYS A 244 -18.03 32.74 12.74
CA LYS A 244 -18.35 31.85 13.87
C LYS A 244 -17.69 30.49 13.73
N VAL A 245 -17.75 29.90 12.53
CA VAL A 245 -17.08 28.63 12.23
C VAL A 245 -15.56 28.74 12.39
N TYR A 246 -14.96 29.81 11.90
CA TYR A 246 -13.54 30.11 12.08
C TYR A 246 -13.15 30.17 13.56
N LEU A 247 -13.91 30.89 14.39
CA LEU A 247 -13.62 30.99 15.83
C LEU A 247 -13.69 29.63 16.53
N LEU A 248 -14.65 28.77 16.15
CA LEU A 248 -14.74 27.40 16.67
C LEU A 248 -13.51 26.57 16.29
N ARG A 249 -13.10 26.61 15.01
CA ARG A 249 -11.91 25.89 14.52
C ARG A 249 -10.63 26.42 15.14
N TYR A 250 -10.53 27.75 15.31
CA TYR A 250 -9.35 28.39 15.88
C TYR A 250 -9.19 28.02 17.35
N ARG A 251 -10.30 27.91 18.10
CA ARG A 251 -10.26 27.41 19.48
C ARG A 251 -9.77 25.97 19.57
N GLU A 252 -10.11 25.09 18.63
CA GLU A 252 -9.55 23.74 18.61
C GLU A 252 -8.05 23.76 18.25
N TYR A 253 -7.64 24.63 17.33
CA TYR A 253 -6.23 24.85 17.03
C TYR A 253 -5.44 25.35 18.24
N GLU A 254 -5.99 26.27 19.04
CA GLU A 254 -5.38 26.71 20.30
C GLU A 254 -5.17 25.54 21.28
N LYS A 255 -6.18 24.67 21.44
CA LYS A 255 -6.03 23.45 22.25
C LYS A 255 -4.92 22.54 21.72
N ALA A 256 -4.82 22.38 20.40
CA ALA A 256 -3.74 21.60 19.79
C ALA A 256 -2.37 22.22 20.04
N CYS A 257 -2.27 23.55 20.08
CA CYS A 257 -1.05 24.26 20.47
C CYS A 257 -0.70 24.03 21.94
N ASP A 258 -1.67 23.99 22.83
CA ASP A 258 -1.43 23.71 24.25
C ASP A 258 -0.95 22.26 24.44
N ARG A 259 -1.60 21.27 23.79
CA ARG A 259 -1.10 19.88 23.75
C ARG A 259 0.32 19.79 23.20
N TYR A 260 0.65 20.59 22.19
CA TYR A 260 1.98 20.64 21.61
C TYR A 260 3.02 21.14 22.61
N LYS A 261 2.74 22.23 23.33
CA LYS A 261 3.62 22.75 24.40
C LYS A 261 3.87 21.68 25.48
N ASP A 262 2.81 21.04 25.97
CA ASP A 262 2.92 19.98 26.98
C ASP A 262 3.77 18.80 26.45
N THR A 263 3.66 18.51 25.16
CA THR A 263 4.44 17.46 24.51
C THR A 263 5.90 17.84 24.39
N LEU A 264 6.23 19.09 24.05
CA LEU A 264 7.62 19.57 24.03
C LEU A 264 8.28 19.47 25.40
N GLU A 265 7.54 19.78 26.48
CA GLU A 265 8.05 19.62 27.84
C GLU A 265 8.36 18.16 28.18
N LYS A 266 7.46 17.23 27.80
CA LYS A 266 7.69 15.79 27.93
C LYS A 266 8.83 15.30 27.03
N TRP A 267 8.96 15.87 25.83
CA TRP A 267 9.98 15.50 24.85
C TRP A 267 11.39 15.75 25.37
N MET A 268 11.60 16.79 26.17
CA MET A 268 12.88 17.01 26.86
C MET A 268 13.30 15.84 27.75
N GLN A 269 12.37 15.00 28.20
CA GLN A 269 12.64 13.85 29.06
C GLN A 269 12.71 12.52 28.29
N CYS A 270 11.99 12.39 27.18
CA CYS A 270 11.85 11.11 26.44
C CYS A 270 12.42 11.14 25.01
N GLY A 271 12.90 12.28 24.51
CA GLY A 271 13.45 12.41 23.17
C GLY A 271 14.73 11.58 22.97
N ASP A 272 15.55 11.43 24.01
CA ASP A 272 16.73 10.57 23.99
C ASP A 272 16.34 9.10 23.90
N ASP A 273 15.35 8.64 24.68
CA ASP A 273 14.82 7.27 24.62
C ASP A 273 14.24 6.94 23.23
N PHE A 274 13.58 7.91 22.60
CA PHE A 274 13.09 7.79 21.22
C PHE A 274 14.25 7.57 20.23
N ARG A 275 15.33 8.35 20.33
CA ARG A 275 16.50 8.18 19.47
C ARG A 275 17.24 6.87 19.77
N GLU A 276 17.37 6.50 21.04
CA GLU A 276 17.98 5.24 21.45
C GLU A 276 17.22 4.04 20.89
N THR A 277 15.88 4.08 20.95
CA THR A 277 15.02 3.05 20.36
C THR A 277 15.29 2.91 18.85
N CYS A 278 15.43 4.02 18.12
CA CYS A 278 15.80 3.96 16.69
C CYS A 278 17.15 3.25 16.47
N ILE A 279 18.16 3.55 17.31
CA ILE A 279 19.49 2.95 17.22
C ILE A 279 19.42 1.45 17.51
N GLN A 280 18.69 1.05 18.56
CA GLN A 280 18.48 -0.35 18.92
C GLN A 280 17.79 -1.11 17.78
N GLU A 281 16.71 -0.56 17.21
CA GLU A 281 16.00 -1.16 16.09
C GLU A 281 16.88 -1.31 14.83
N ILE A 282 17.75 -0.32 14.55
CA ILE A 282 18.72 -0.41 13.45
C ILE A 282 19.71 -1.56 13.70
N ASN A 283 20.31 -1.62 14.89
CA ASN A 283 21.29 -2.65 15.24
C ASN A 283 20.67 -4.06 15.15
N GLU A 284 19.43 -4.23 15.63
CA GLU A 284 18.69 -5.48 15.49
C GLU A 284 18.40 -5.84 14.03
N ALA A 285 17.98 -4.86 13.23
CA ALA A 285 17.71 -5.06 11.81
C ALA A 285 18.99 -5.42 11.03
N GLU A 286 20.12 -4.77 11.32
CA GLU A 286 21.42 -5.07 10.73
C GLU A 286 21.90 -6.48 11.08
N ALA A 287 21.73 -6.90 12.34
CA ALA A 287 22.04 -8.27 12.76
C ALA A 287 21.20 -9.30 12.00
N LYS A 288 19.89 -9.07 11.87
CA LYS A 288 18.98 -9.93 11.08
C LYS A 288 19.35 -9.93 9.60
N LEU A 289 19.77 -8.79 9.06
CA LEU A 289 20.16 -8.64 7.66
C LEU A 289 21.47 -9.40 7.38
N SER A 290 22.44 -9.35 8.30
CA SER A 290 23.65 -10.17 8.24
C SER A 290 23.34 -11.67 8.19
N ASN A 291 22.45 -12.15 9.06
CA ASN A 291 21.98 -13.53 9.05
C ASN A 291 21.26 -13.89 7.74
N THR A 292 20.38 -13.01 7.25
CA THR A 292 19.67 -13.18 5.97
C THR A 292 20.65 -13.34 4.79
N ARG A 293 21.70 -12.51 4.74
CA ARG A 293 22.78 -12.61 3.74
C ARG A 293 23.53 -13.95 3.83
N GLN A 294 23.79 -14.41 5.05
CA GLN A 294 24.40 -15.73 5.27
C GLN A 294 23.50 -16.85 4.73
N MET A 295 22.20 -16.83 5.04
CA MET A 295 21.24 -17.82 4.52
C MET A 295 21.16 -17.78 2.97
N LEU A 296 21.09 -16.58 2.37
CA LEU A 296 21.13 -16.42 0.92
C LEU A 296 22.39 -17.03 0.31
N SER A 297 23.55 -16.90 0.96
CA SER A 297 24.80 -17.50 0.47
C SER A 297 24.73 -19.03 0.44
N PHE A 298 24.04 -19.66 1.40
CA PHE A 298 23.82 -21.11 1.42
C PHE A 298 22.90 -21.57 0.29
N TYR A 299 21.74 -20.93 0.11
CA TYR A 299 20.81 -21.29 -0.96
C TYR A 299 21.42 -21.06 -2.35
N ASN A 300 22.14 -19.95 -2.55
CA ASN A 300 22.89 -19.72 -3.80
C ASN A 300 24.03 -20.73 -4.01
N SER A 301 24.62 -21.26 -2.93
CA SER A 301 25.61 -22.35 -3.03
C SER A 301 25.01 -23.66 -3.53
N VAL A 302 23.73 -23.94 -3.23
CA VAL A 302 23.02 -25.10 -3.82
C VAL A 302 22.85 -24.91 -5.32
N ILE A 303 22.34 -23.75 -5.72
CA ILE A 303 22.08 -23.43 -7.13
C ILE A 303 23.39 -23.46 -7.95
N SER A 304 24.47 -22.87 -7.44
CA SER A 304 25.77 -22.85 -8.13
C SER A 304 26.46 -24.22 -8.23
N ARG A 305 26.17 -25.15 -7.31
CA ARG A 305 26.67 -26.54 -7.36
C ARG A 305 25.79 -27.47 -8.20
N SER A 306 24.63 -26.99 -8.63
CA SER A 306 23.70 -27.72 -9.48
C SER A 306 24.37 -28.11 -10.80
N PRO A 307 24.11 -29.32 -11.33
CA PRO A 307 24.60 -29.71 -12.65
C PRO A 307 23.79 -29.04 -13.78
N VAL A 308 22.63 -28.43 -13.46
CA VAL A 308 21.78 -27.72 -14.41
C VAL A 308 22.47 -26.44 -14.88
N HIS A 309 22.55 -26.23 -16.19
CA HIS A 309 23.14 -25.01 -16.75
C HIS A 309 22.33 -23.77 -16.34
N GLY A 310 23.01 -22.65 -16.05
CA GLY A 310 22.40 -21.44 -15.46
C GLY A 310 21.18 -20.89 -16.23
N SER A 311 21.14 -21.06 -17.55
CA SER A 311 20.00 -20.65 -18.39
C SER A 311 18.70 -21.41 -18.13
N TYR A 312 18.75 -22.54 -17.41
CA TYR A 312 17.61 -23.41 -17.11
C TYR A 312 17.31 -23.50 -15.61
N GLN A 313 17.91 -22.63 -14.79
CA GLN A 313 17.79 -22.66 -13.33
C GLN A 313 16.61 -21.82 -12.80
N ASP A 314 15.63 -21.47 -13.63
CA ASP A 314 14.39 -20.85 -13.15
C ASP A 314 13.37 -21.90 -12.69
N THR A 315 12.45 -21.48 -11.82
CA THR A 315 11.45 -22.36 -11.20
C THR A 315 10.62 -23.12 -12.23
N LYS A 316 10.23 -22.49 -13.34
CA LYS A 316 9.38 -23.12 -14.35
C LYS A 316 10.14 -24.22 -15.07
N THR A 317 11.33 -23.90 -15.57
CA THR A 317 12.17 -24.87 -16.29
C THR A 317 12.57 -26.06 -15.42
N LEU A 318 13.00 -25.82 -14.19
CA LEU A 318 13.35 -26.90 -13.24
C LEU A 318 12.14 -27.78 -12.90
N THR A 319 10.94 -27.21 -12.77
CA THR A 319 9.71 -27.99 -12.56
C THR A 319 9.41 -28.88 -13.76
N THR A 320 9.61 -28.37 -14.98
CA THR A 320 9.46 -29.15 -16.21
C THR A 320 10.50 -30.26 -16.30
N PHE A 321 11.76 -30.00 -15.96
CA PHE A 321 12.81 -31.03 -15.92
C PHE A 321 12.50 -32.13 -14.90
N LYS A 322 12.00 -31.74 -13.71
CA LYS A 322 11.52 -32.69 -12.69
C LYS A 322 10.45 -33.62 -13.28
N GLN A 323 9.46 -33.06 -13.98
CA GLN A 323 8.40 -33.85 -14.63
C GLN A 323 8.94 -34.80 -15.71
N TYR A 324 9.90 -34.37 -16.54
CA TYR A 324 10.49 -35.24 -17.56
C TYR A 324 11.20 -36.46 -16.96
N LEU A 325 11.96 -36.24 -15.88
CA LEU A 325 12.67 -37.30 -15.16
C LEU A 325 11.71 -38.22 -14.38
N GLU A 326 10.67 -37.66 -13.74
CA GLU A 326 9.65 -38.44 -13.01
C GLU A 326 8.83 -39.35 -13.93
N THR A 327 8.44 -38.83 -15.09
CA THR A 327 7.66 -39.56 -16.10
C THR A 327 8.49 -40.52 -16.95
N GLY A 328 9.82 -40.46 -16.85
CA GLY A 328 10.73 -41.26 -17.66
C GLY A 328 10.82 -40.81 -19.12
N ARG A 329 10.33 -39.60 -19.45
CA ARG A 329 10.51 -38.98 -20.78
C ARG A 329 11.97 -38.61 -21.04
N ALA A 330 12.73 -38.33 -20.00
CA ALA A 330 14.17 -38.09 -20.04
C ALA A 330 14.89 -39.00 -19.05
N ASN A 331 16.12 -39.41 -19.40
CA ASN A 331 16.95 -40.24 -18.51
C ASN A 331 18.13 -39.45 -17.92
N ASP A 332 18.55 -38.38 -18.59
CA ASP A 332 19.59 -37.48 -18.12
C ASP A 332 19.21 -36.00 -18.33
N LEU A 333 20.13 -35.12 -17.92
CA LEU A 333 19.92 -33.68 -18.00
C LEU A 333 19.97 -33.14 -19.44
N GLN A 334 20.77 -33.76 -20.32
CA GLN A 334 20.87 -33.32 -21.71
C GLN A 334 19.56 -33.62 -22.46
N ASP A 335 18.96 -34.78 -22.21
CA ASP A 335 17.63 -35.14 -22.69
C ASP A 335 16.59 -34.12 -22.23
N CYS A 336 16.65 -33.72 -20.95
CA CYS A 336 15.74 -32.70 -20.41
C CYS A 336 15.86 -31.36 -21.15
N MET A 337 17.10 -30.89 -21.41
CA MET A 337 17.34 -29.64 -22.15
C MET A 337 16.84 -29.73 -23.59
N ASN A 338 17.11 -30.84 -24.27
CA ASN A 338 16.68 -31.06 -25.65
C ASN A 338 15.15 -31.02 -25.76
N LEU A 339 14.46 -31.78 -24.90
CA LEU A 339 12.99 -31.82 -24.85
C LEU A 339 12.39 -30.43 -24.57
N PHE A 340 12.99 -29.69 -23.64
CA PHE A 340 12.50 -28.37 -23.27
C PHE A 340 12.65 -27.35 -24.40
N GLU A 341 13.80 -27.34 -25.09
CA GLU A 341 14.02 -26.44 -26.23
C GLU A 341 13.11 -26.79 -27.41
N GLU A 342 12.89 -28.09 -27.68
CA GLU A 342 11.91 -28.54 -28.67
C GLU A 342 10.49 -28.09 -28.31
N GLU A 343 10.04 -28.32 -27.06
CA GLU A 343 8.72 -27.91 -26.61
C GLU A 343 8.57 -26.37 -26.63
N ARG A 344 9.59 -25.61 -26.22
CA ARG A 344 9.58 -24.14 -26.29
C ARG A 344 9.41 -23.67 -27.73
N HIS A 345 10.16 -24.26 -28.66
CA HIS A 345 10.06 -23.94 -30.08
C HIS A 345 8.66 -24.22 -30.63
N TRP A 346 8.04 -25.35 -30.25
CA TRP A 346 6.66 -25.65 -30.62
C TRP A 346 5.64 -24.64 -30.06
N HIS A 347 5.83 -24.20 -28.83
CA HIS A 347 4.96 -23.16 -28.24
C HIS A 347 5.08 -21.82 -28.98
N GLU A 348 6.30 -21.44 -29.40
CA GLU A 348 6.53 -20.24 -30.20
C GLU A 348 5.85 -20.33 -31.57
N ILE A 349 5.95 -21.48 -32.25
CA ILE A 349 5.26 -21.74 -33.52
C ILE A 349 3.75 -21.63 -33.34
N LYS A 350 3.19 -22.27 -32.31
CA LYS A 350 1.75 -22.26 -32.04
C LYS A 350 1.25 -20.85 -31.71
N ALA A 351 1.95 -20.09 -30.88
CA ALA A 351 1.61 -18.71 -30.57
C ALA A 351 1.70 -17.81 -31.82
N SER A 352 2.66 -18.09 -32.72
CA SER A 352 2.75 -17.41 -34.01
C SER A 352 1.55 -17.72 -34.90
N GLN A 353 1.14 -18.99 -34.98
CA GLN A 353 -0.06 -19.41 -35.71
C GLN A 353 -1.32 -18.75 -35.16
N GLU A 354 -1.51 -18.73 -33.83
CA GLU A 354 -2.66 -18.07 -33.20
C GLU A 354 -2.71 -16.57 -33.51
N ARG A 355 -1.57 -15.88 -33.51
CA ARG A 355 -1.51 -14.46 -33.94
C ARG A 355 -1.89 -14.29 -35.40
N ILE A 356 -1.42 -15.18 -36.28
CA ILE A 356 -1.78 -15.16 -37.71
C ILE A 356 -3.28 -15.41 -37.88
N GLU A 357 -3.84 -16.41 -37.19
CA GLU A 357 -5.27 -16.74 -37.24
C GLU A 357 -6.14 -15.59 -36.72
N ASN A 358 -5.78 -14.98 -35.59
CA ASN A 358 -6.48 -13.81 -35.05
C ASN A 358 -6.40 -12.60 -36.00
N THR A 359 -5.25 -12.42 -36.67
CA THR A 359 -5.08 -11.36 -37.67
C THR A 359 -5.93 -11.64 -38.91
N ILE A 360 -5.96 -12.88 -39.39
CA ILE A 360 -6.81 -13.30 -40.52
C ILE A 360 -8.28 -13.09 -40.17
N TYR A 361 -8.72 -13.52 -38.98
CA TYR A 361 -10.09 -13.34 -38.52
C TYR A 361 -10.45 -11.85 -38.46
N PHE A 362 -9.56 -11.01 -37.91
CA PHE A 362 -9.77 -9.57 -37.87
C PHE A 362 -9.88 -8.98 -39.29
N LEU A 363 -9.00 -9.35 -40.21
CA LEU A 363 -9.04 -8.90 -41.61
C LEU A 363 -10.30 -9.38 -42.35
N GLN A 364 -10.74 -10.62 -42.12
CA GLN A 364 -11.98 -11.16 -42.70
C GLN A 364 -13.23 -10.45 -42.14
N SER A 365 -13.25 -10.15 -40.84
CA SER A 365 -14.34 -9.36 -40.22
C SER A 365 -14.38 -7.91 -40.73
N SER A 366 -13.23 -7.37 -41.15
CA SER A 366 -13.13 -6.05 -41.79
C SER A 366 -13.74 -6.05 -43.20
N ASP A 367 -13.64 -7.18 -43.91
CA ASP A 367 -14.15 -7.36 -45.28
C ASP A 367 -15.68 -7.53 -45.31
N GLU A 368 -16.29 -8.08 -44.25
CA GLU A 368 -17.76 -8.07 -44.09
C GLU A 368 -18.33 -6.65 -43.98
N GLY A 369 -17.66 -5.75 -43.25
CA GLY A 369 -18.02 -4.33 -43.19
C GLY A 369 -17.97 -3.65 -44.56
N LEU A 370 -16.98 -4.03 -45.38
CA LEU A 370 -16.82 -3.56 -46.75
C LEU A 370 -17.91 -4.13 -47.69
N ARG A 371 -18.31 -5.40 -47.52
CA ARG A 371 -19.49 -5.97 -48.21
C ARG A 371 -20.78 -5.24 -47.85
N PHE A 372 -21.05 -4.97 -46.57
CA PHE A 372 -22.24 -4.23 -46.17
C PHE A 372 -22.25 -2.78 -46.67
N ALA A 373 -21.09 -2.11 -46.69
CA ALA A 373 -20.95 -0.78 -47.25
C ALA A 373 -21.20 -0.78 -48.76
N ASN A 374 -20.65 -1.75 -49.50
CA ASN A 374 -20.88 -1.89 -50.94
C ASN A 374 -22.35 -2.21 -51.25
N GLU A 375 -23.00 -3.12 -50.50
CA GLU A 375 -24.44 -3.37 -50.65
C GLU A 375 -25.29 -2.12 -50.37
N HIS A 376 -24.86 -1.27 -49.43
CA HIS A 376 -25.58 -0.04 -49.13
C HIS A 376 -25.38 1.02 -50.23
N ILE A 377 -24.17 1.12 -50.79
CA ILE A 377 -23.87 1.99 -51.94
C ILE A 377 -24.68 1.56 -53.17
N ASP A 378 -24.73 0.27 -53.46
CA ASP A 378 -25.50 -0.27 -54.59
C ASP A 378 -27.00 0.01 -54.43
N ARG A 379 -27.56 -0.12 -53.21
CA ARG A 379 -28.95 0.28 -52.94
C ARG A 379 -29.21 1.78 -53.16
N LEU A 380 -28.26 2.64 -52.80
CA LEU A 380 -28.40 4.09 -53.00
C LEU A 380 -28.29 4.47 -54.48
N LEU A 381 -27.41 3.81 -55.23
CA LEU A 381 -27.29 4.00 -56.68
C LEU A 381 -28.55 3.53 -57.41
N SER A 382 -29.10 2.36 -57.07
CA SER A 382 -30.36 1.87 -57.63
C SER A 382 -31.54 2.79 -57.33
N LYS A 383 -31.67 3.30 -56.10
CA LYS A 383 -32.69 4.31 -55.77
C LYS A 383 -32.55 5.60 -56.56
N LYS A 384 -31.31 6.05 -56.80
CA LYS A 384 -31.05 7.26 -57.58
C LYS A 384 -31.41 7.04 -59.05
N GLN A 385 -31.15 5.85 -59.59
CA GLN A 385 -31.54 5.43 -60.93
C GLN A 385 -33.07 5.44 -61.09
N GLU A 386 -33.80 4.83 -60.14
CA GLU A 386 -35.27 4.83 -60.12
C GLU A 386 -35.87 6.24 -60.06
N VAL A 387 -35.28 7.13 -59.25
CA VAL A 387 -35.71 8.54 -59.18
C VAL A 387 -35.44 9.28 -60.50
N LEU A 388 -34.29 9.06 -61.13
CA LEU A 388 -33.96 9.65 -62.44
C LEU A 388 -34.90 9.15 -63.54
N GLU A 389 -35.26 7.86 -63.52
CA GLU A 389 -36.22 7.28 -64.45
C GLU A 389 -37.65 7.80 -64.20
N SER A 390 -38.02 8.10 -62.95
CA SER A 390 -39.31 8.71 -62.61
C SER A 390 -39.43 10.20 -62.98
N ILE A 391 -38.32 10.90 -63.20
CA ILE A 391 -38.28 12.32 -63.61
C ILE A 391 -38.34 12.44 -65.15
N HIS A 392 -38.05 11.36 -65.87
CA HIS A 392 -38.08 11.31 -67.34
C HIS A 392 -39.28 10.54 -67.94
N ALA A 393 -40.18 10.02 -67.09
CA ALA A 393 -41.50 9.52 -67.46
C ALA A 393 -42.57 10.57 -67.14
#